data_AF-A0A821J8T7-F1
#
_entry.id   AF-A0A821J8T7-F1
#
_cell.length_a   1.000
_cell.length_b   1.000
_cell.length_c   1.000
_cell.angle_alpha   90.00
_cell.angle_beta   90.00
_cell.angle_gamma   90.00
#
_symmetry.space_group_name_H-M   'P 1'
#
loop_
_entity.id
_entity.type
_entity.pdbx_description
1 polymer ?
#
loop_
_entity_poly.entity_id
_entity_poly.type
_entity_poly.pdbx_seq_one_letter_code
_entity_poly.pdbx_strand_id
1 'polypeptide(L)'
;AGHFGQHDIFTGIKHLYEGITICHPVHSKSASRATLMTVATATDGNPCVSVFDPPANSTEGRLCLDCGFTKLFTNWDDAGTARYIVNVSCWLAGIDRRHRF
;
A
#
# COMPACT_ATOMS: atom_id res chain seq x y z
N ALA A 1 -2.77 6.53 16.49
CA ALA A 1 -1.66 6.11 15.61
C ALA A 1 -2.27 5.58 14.33
N GLY A 2 -1.62 5.80 13.19
CA GLY A 2 -2.02 5.21 11.92
C GLY A 2 -2.10 3.69 12.00
N HIS A 3 -2.86 3.10 11.08
CA HIS A 3 -3.16 1.68 11.07
C HIS A 3 -3.04 1.12 9.66
N PHE A 4 -2.46 -0.07 9.52
CA PHE A 4 -2.54 -0.85 8.28
C PHE A 4 -3.30 -2.14 8.54
N GLY A 5 -4.16 -2.50 7.58
CA GLY A 5 -5.01 -3.69 7.63
C GLY A 5 -4.27 -4.96 7.18
N GLN A 6 -5.05 -6.02 6.98
CA GLN A 6 -4.53 -7.28 6.48
C GLN A 6 -4.42 -7.24 4.95
N HIS A 7 -3.19 -7.13 4.44
CA HIS A 7 -2.87 -7.18 3.02
C HIS A 7 -1.45 -7.74 2.80
N ASP A 8 -1.22 -8.42 1.67
CA ASP A 8 0.05 -9.11 1.39
C ASP A 8 1.27 -8.19 1.46
N ILE A 9 1.10 -6.91 1.10
CA ILE A 9 2.16 -5.90 1.16
C ILE A 9 2.66 -5.61 2.60
N PHE A 10 1.89 -5.96 3.62
CA PHE A 10 2.26 -5.79 5.04
C PHE A 10 2.75 -7.09 5.69
N THR A 11 2.95 -8.16 4.92
CA THR A 11 3.41 -9.46 5.44
C THR A 11 4.72 -9.33 6.22
N GLY A 12 4.72 -9.84 7.46
CA GLY A 12 5.88 -9.83 8.34
C GLY A 12 6.22 -8.46 8.95
N ILE A 13 5.36 -7.45 8.80
CA ILE A 13 5.57 -6.10 9.33
C ILE A 13 4.71 -5.92 10.59
N LYS A 14 5.36 -5.62 11.72
CA LYS A 14 4.67 -5.30 12.99
C LYS A 14 4.50 -3.80 13.18
N HIS A 15 5.50 -3.03 12.75
CA HIS A 15 5.53 -1.59 12.84
C HIS A 15 5.96 -1.07 11.48
N LEU A 16 5.25 -0.07 10.98
CA LEU A 16 5.58 0.63 9.75
C LEU A 16 5.67 2.11 10.09
N TYR A 17 6.81 2.72 9.80
CA TYR A 17 6.94 4.16 9.92
C TYR A 17 5.94 4.85 8.99
N GLU A 18 5.10 5.72 9.56
CA GLU A 18 4.05 6.41 8.80
C GLU A 18 4.66 7.46 7.84
N GLY A 19 5.65 8.20 8.33
CA GLY A 19 6.18 9.40 7.67
C GLY A 19 5.25 10.61 7.80
N ILE A 20 5.63 11.71 7.15
CA ILE A 20 4.79 12.88 6.96
C ILE A 20 3.96 12.64 5.71
N THR A 21 2.65 12.57 5.88
CA THR A 21 1.68 12.46 4.79
C THR A 21 1.35 13.88 4.31
N ILE A 22 1.59 14.20 3.03
CA ILE A 22 1.34 15.53 2.46
C ILE A 22 0.04 15.59 1.64
N CYS A 23 -0.52 14.43 1.30
CA CYS A 23 -1.78 14.29 0.58
C CYS A 23 -2.45 12.96 0.94
N HIS A 24 -3.72 12.80 0.61
CA HIS A 24 -4.45 11.54 0.82
C HIS A 24 -5.10 11.09 -0.49
N PRO A 25 -5.28 9.78 -0.71
CA PRO A 25 -6.11 9.28 -1.80
C PRO A 25 -7.55 9.79 -1.62
N VAL A 26 -8.01 10.65 -2.53
CA VAL A 26 -9.38 11.15 -2.52
C VAL A 26 -10.21 10.35 -3.52
N HIS A 27 -11.15 9.54 -3.03
CA HIS A 27 -12.14 8.86 -3.88
C HIS A 27 -13.26 9.83 -4.28
N SER A 28 -12.93 10.81 -5.12
CA SER A 28 -13.84 11.87 -5.58
C SER A 28 -14.90 11.38 -6.58
N LYS A 29 -14.70 10.20 -7.17
CA LYS A 29 -15.64 9.56 -8.10
C LYS A 29 -16.08 8.19 -7.54
N SER A 30 -17.31 7.78 -7.81
CA SER A 30 -17.83 6.47 -7.38
C SER A 30 -16.99 5.31 -7.93
N ALA A 31 -16.56 5.40 -9.18
CA ALA A 31 -15.69 4.40 -9.82
C ALA A 31 -14.38 4.19 -9.05
N SER A 32 -13.68 5.26 -8.65
CA SER A 32 -12.42 5.11 -7.90
C SER A 32 -12.63 4.55 -6.50
N ARG A 33 -13.82 4.71 -5.90
CA ARG A 33 -14.17 4.10 -4.62
C ARG A 33 -14.47 2.61 -4.73
N ALA A 34 -14.99 2.17 -5.87
CA ALA A 34 -15.27 0.76 -6.14
C ALA A 34 -14.01 -0.02 -6.55
N THR A 35 -13.03 0.65 -7.16
CA THR A 35 -11.83 0.02 -7.72
C THR A 35 -10.65 0.00 -6.75
N LEU A 36 -10.41 1.08 -6.01
CA LEU A 36 -9.27 1.19 -5.09
C LEU A 36 -9.68 0.77 -3.67
N MET A 37 -8.94 -0.18 -3.11
CA MET A 37 -9.08 -0.62 -1.74
C MET A 37 -8.12 0.17 -0.84
N THR A 38 -8.62 0.83 0.19
CA THR A 38 -7.76 1.40 1.24
C THR A 38 -7.25 0.28 2.14
N VAL A 39 -5.93 0.20 2.29
CA VAL A 39 -5.26 -0.84 3.09
C VAL A 39 -4.48 -0.25 4.27
N ALA A 40 -4.30 1.07 4.33
CA ALA A 40 -3.81 1.76 5.52
C ALA A 40 -4.40 3.17 5.65
N THR A 41 -4.53 3.62 6.90
CA THR A 41 -4.93 4.97 7.31
C THR A 41 -3.82 5.65 8.12
N ALA A 42 -3.70 6.95 7.92
CA ALA A 42 -2.79 7.82 8.67
C ALA A 42 -3.32 8.10 10.09
N THR A 43 -2.48 8.71 10.92
CA THR A 43 -2.82 9.10 12.31
C THR A 43 -3.99 10.08 12.38
N ASP A 44 -4.23 10.86 11.33
CA ASP A 44 -5.38 11.77 11.21
C ASP A 44 -6.69 11.08 10.77
N GLY A 45 -6.65 9.76 10.56
CA GLY A 45 -7.81 8.94 10.18
C GLY A 45 -8.08 8.89 8.68
N ASN A 46 -7.34 9.63 7.86
CA ASN A 46 -7.52 9.61 6.41
C ASN A 46 -6.79 8.42 5.76
N PRO A 47 -7.24 7.93 4.59
CA PRO A 47 -6.50 6.93 3.83
C PRO A 47 -5.07 7.40 3.53
N CYS A 48 -4.09 6.51 3.62
CA CYS A 48 -2.69 6.83 3.27
C CYS A 48 -2.07 5.80 2.32
N VAL A 49 -2.56 4.55 2.33
CA VAL A 49 -2.19 3.54 1.32
C VAL A 49 -3.44 2.94 0.72
N SER A 50 -3.53 2.97 -0.60
CA SER A 50 -4.61 2.33 -1.38
C SER A 50 -4.03 1.46 -2.48
N VAL A 51 -4.70 0.35 -2.78
CA VAL A 51 -4.26 -0.60 -3.80
C VAL A 51 -5.36 -0.88 -4.80
N PHE A 52 -4.97 -1.25 -6.02
CA PHE A 52 -5.85 -1.88 -7.00
C PHE A 52 -5.26 -3.25 -7.36
N ASP A 53 -6.03 -4.30 -7.13
CA ASP A 53 -5.72 -5.64 -7.61
C ASP A 53 -6.73 -6.04 -8.69
N PRO A 54 -6.34 -6.03 -9.97
CA PRO A 54 -7.25 -6.41 -11.03
C PRO A 54 -7.59 -7.91 -10.98
N PRO A 55 -8.77 -8.31 -11.49
CA PRO A 55 -9.14 -9.71 -11.64
C PRO A 55 -8.09 -10.50 -12.43
N ALA A 56 -7.98 -11.81 -12.17
CA ALA A 56 -6.95 -12.67 -12.77
C ALA A 56 -6.95 -12.71 -14.31
N ASN A 57 -8.10 -12.44 -14.94
CA ASN A 57 -8.27 -12.39 -16.39
C ASN A 57 -8.19 -10.98 -16.98
N SER A 58 -7.90 -9.95 -16.19
CA SER A 58 -7.71 -8.59 -16.69
C SER A 58 -6.32 -8.43 -17.31
N THR A 59 -6.21 -7.53 -18.29
CA THR A 59 -4.94 -7.09 -18.87
C THR A 59 -4.28 -5.95 -18.09
N GLU A 60 -4.95 -5.45 -17.05
CA GLU A 60 -4.46 -4.36 -16.21
C GLU A 60 -3.38 -4.84 -15.22
N GLY A 61 -2.50 -3.93 -14.82
CA GLY A 61 -1.52 -4.17 -13.76
C GLY A 61 -2.04 -3.84 -12.37
N ARG A 62 -1.38 -4.37 -11.35
CA ARG A 62 -1.58 -3.94 -9.96
C ARG A 62 -1.08 -2.51 -9.76
N LEU A 63 -1.72 -1.79 -8.85
CA LEU A 63 -1.31 -0.45 -8.43
C LEU A 63 -1.24 -0.38 -6.90
N CYS A 64 -0.22 0.30 -6.39
CA CYS A 64 -0.11 0.70 -4.99
C CYS A 64 0.12 2.21 -4.95
N LEU A 65 -0.79 2.94 -4.32
CA LEU A 65 -0.70 4.37 -4.04
C LEU A 65 -0.32 4.53 -2.56
N ASP A 66 0.85 5.09 -2.30
CA ASP A 66 1.32 5.42 -0.95
C ASP A 66 1.57 6.92 -0.86
N CYS A 67 0.91 7.58 0.10
CA CYS A 67 1.00 9.02 0.31
C CYS A 67 1.95 9.42 1.45
N GLY A 68 2.65 8.47 2.07
CA GLY A 68 3.66 8.73 3.11
C GLY A 68 4.97 9.26 2.51
N PHE A 69 5.08 10.58 2.33
CA PHE A 69 6.18 11.23 1.61
C PHE A 69 7.57 10.93 2.20
N THR A 70 7.76 11.17 3.51
CA THR A 70 9.10 11.00 4.12
C THR A 70 9.49 9.54 4.34
N LYS A 71 8.52 8.63 4.35
CA LYS A 71 8.76 7.17 4.49
C LYS A 71 9.65 6.66 3.36
N LEU A 72 9.38 7.08 2.13
CA LEU A 72 10.08 6.60 0.95
C LEU A 72 11.34 7.41 0.61
N PHE A 73 11.44 8.65 1.11
CA PHE A 73 12.48 9.60 0.69
C PHE A 73 13.58 9.84 1.74
N THR A 74 13.25 9.93 3.03
CA THR A 74 14.24 10.26 4.07
C THR A 74 14.46 9.14 5.09
N ASN A 75 13.43 8.36 5.40
CA ASN A 75 13.44 7.42 6.52
C ASN A 75 13.18 5.99 6.03
N TRP A 76 13.89 5.58 4.98
CA TRP A 76 13.75 4.22 4.44
C TRP A 76 14.25 3.14 5.41
N ASP A 77 15.25 3.48 6.22
CA ASP A 77 15.85 2.56 7.20
C ASP A 77 15.05 2.46 8.51
N ASP A 78 13.95 3.21 8.63
CA ASP A 78 13.05 3.13 9.77
C ASP A 78 12.19 1.85 9.75
N ALA A 79 11.56 1.58 10.89
CA ALA A 79 10.85 0.34 11.18
C ALA A 79 9.91 -0.11 10.03
N GLY A 80 10.23 -1.27 9.47
CA GLY A 80 9.37 -1.99 8.51
C GLY A 80 9.40 -1.47 7.08
N THR A 81 9.96 -0.28 6.79
CA THR A 81 9.88 0.35 5.46
C THR A 81 10.59 -0.45 4.38
N ALA A 82 11.82 -0.92 4.63
CA ALA A 82 12.54 -1.76 3.66
C ALA A 82 11.78 -3.05 3.32
N ARG A 83 11.18 -3.72 4.32
CA ARG A 83 10.36 -4.92 4.12
C ARG A 83 9.09 -4.59 3.33
N TYR A 84 8.42 -3.49 3.70
CA TYR A 84 7.23 -3.01 3.01
C TYR A 84 7.49 -2.84 1.52
N ILE A 85 8.61 -2.23 1.14
CA ILE A 85 8.87 -1.98 -0.28
C ILE A 85 9.24 -3.24 -1.04
N VAL A 86 9.97 -4.17 -0.43
CA VAL A 86 10.17 -5.50 -1.01
C VAL A 86 8.82 -6.19 -1.24
N ASN A 87 7.94 -6.19 -0.24
CA ASN A 87 6.63 -6.82 -0.35
C ASN A 87 5.76 -6.16 -1.44
N VAL A 88 5.69 -4.82 -1.46
CA VAL A 88 4.98 -4.05 -2.50
C VAL A 88 5.55 -4.38 -3.87
N SER A 89 6.88 -4.43 -4.02
CA SER A 89 7.53 -4.74 -5.30
C SER A 89 7.22 -6.17 -5.77
N CYS A 90 7.30 -7.16 -4.88
CA CYS A 90 6.93 -8.54 -5.18
C CYS A 90 5.46 -8.67 -5.58
N TRP A 91 4.57 -7.97 -4.87
CA TRP A 91 3.14 -7.94 -5.14
C TRP A 91 2.84 -7.27 -6.48
N LEU A 92 3.43 -6.11 -6.77
CA LEU A 92 3.28 -5.42 -8.07
C LEU A 92 3.79 -6.28 -9.24
N ALA A 93 4.88 -7.01 -9.04
CA ALA A 93 5.43 -7.93 -10.04
C ALA A 93 4.62 -9.24 -10.20
N GLY A 94 3.63 -9.50 -9.34
CA GLY A 94 2.83 -10.71 -9.35
C GLY A 94 3.61 -11.99 -9.00
N ILE A 95 4.75 -11.86 -8.32
CA ILE A 95 5.61 -12.99 -7.94
C ILE A 95 4.91 -13.86 -6.89
N ASP A 96 4.14 -13.24 -5.99
CA ASP A 96 3.25 -13.90 -5.03
C ASP A 96 2.27 -14.87 -5.71
N ARG A 97 1.80 -14.55 -6.93
CA ARG A 97 0.88 -15.40 -7.70
C ARG A 97 1.58 -16.57 -8.39
N ARG A 98 2.86 -16.42 -8.76
CA ARG A 98 3.64 -17.47 -9.45
C ARG A 98 4.11 -18.58 -8.52
N HIS A 99 4.15 -18.33 -7.21
CA HIS A 99 4.71 -19.26 -6.22
C HIS A 99 3.71 -19.72 -5.15
N ARG A 100 2.40 -19.63 -5.40
CA ARG A 100 1.42 -20.33 -4.56
C ARG A 100 1.48 -21.83 -4.88
N PHE A 101 2.09 -22.60 -3.96
CA PHE A 101 2.02 -24.06 -3.93
C PHE A 101 0.61 -24.54 -3.56
#